data_AF-A0AAN6FNC1-F1
#
_entry.id   AF-A0AAN6FNC1-F1
#
_cell.length_a   1.000
_cell.length_b   1.000
_cell.length_c   1.000
_cell.angle_alpha   90.00
_cell.angle_beta   90.00
_cell.angle_gamma   90.00
#
_symmetry.space_group_name_H-M   'P 1'
#
loop_
_entity.id
_entity.type
_entity.pdbx_description
1 polymer ?
#
loop_
_entity_poly.entity_id
_entity_poly.type
_entity_poly.pdbx_seq_one_letter_code
_entity_poly.pdbx_strand_id
1 'polypeptide(L)' 'MYIPTSVLLSILLLLATLPSALPAATSPPFQITHLQLHEVQNGNTTFSFTVHDPDPLTNATQRCTGKWTTRTSGYPQGSY' A
#
# COMPACT_ATOMS: atom_id res chain seq x y z
N MET A 1 36.77 -33.92 -5.17
CA MET A 1 37.29 -32.62 -4.70
C MET A 1 36.84 -32.44 -3.26
N TYR A 2 37.77 -32.40 -2.30
CA TYR A 2 37.47 -32.19 -0.88
C TYR A 2 37.53 -30.69 -0.60
N ILE A 3 36.42 -30.11 -0.16
CA ILE A 3 36.42 -28.72 0.32
C ILE A 3 37.05 -28.73 1.73
N PRO A 4 38.09 -27.92 2.00
CA PRO A 4 38.71 -27.88 3.32
C PRO A 4 37.69 -27.41 4.36
N THR A 5 37.61 -28.10 5.49
CA THR A 5 36.71 -27.76 6.61
C THR A 5 36.90 -26.31 7.11
N SER A 6 38.10 -25.76 6.97
CA SER A 6 38.44 -24.37 7.28
C SER A 6 37.68 -23.35 6.42
N VAL A 7 37.38 -23.70 5.17
CA VAL A 7 36.64 -22.83 4.23
C VAL A 7 35.16 -22.78 4.61
N LEU A 8 34.58 -23.93 4.97
CA LEU A 8 33.21 -24.02 5.48
C LEU A 8 33.01 -23.19 6.74
N LEU A 9 33.94 -23.26 7.69
CA LEU A 9 33.86 -22.51 8.95
C LEU A 9 33.91 -20.99 8.73
N SER A 10 34.74 -20.55 7.78
CA SER A 10 34.90 -19.13 7.42
C SER A 10 33.64 -18.56 6.77
N ILE A 11 32.93 -19.37 5.96
CA ILE A 11 31.69 -18.96 5.30
C ILE A 11 30.55 -18.84 6.32
N LEU A 12 30.45 -19.79 7.26
CA LEU A 12 29.44 -19.76 8.33
C LEU A 12 29.58 -18.54 9.24
N LEU A 13 30.82 -18.14 9.56
CA LEU A 13 31.09 -16.93 10.35
C LEU A 13 30.72 -15.65 9.59
N LEU A 14 30.89 -15.62 8.26
CA LEU A 14 30.50 -14.48 7.44
C LEU A 14 28.98 -14.30 7.42
N LEU A 15 28.21 -15.38 7.27
CA LEU A 15 26.74 -15.32 7.23
C LEU A 15 26.10 -14.90 8.57
N ALA A 16 26.75 -15.17 9.70
CA ALA A 16 26.27 -14.78 11.02
C ALA A 16 26.39 -13.26 11.30
N THR A 17 27.09 -12.51 10.44
CA THR A 17 27.29 -11.05 10.58
C THR A 17 26.38 -10.23 9.68
N LEU A 18 25.57 -10.86 8.82
CA LEU A 18 24.61 -10.11 8.01
C LEU A 18 23.41 -9.71 8.89
N PRO A 19 23.19 -8.41 9.15
CA PRO A 19 21.99 -7.99 9.84
C PRO A 19 20.77 -8.32 8.97
N SER A 20 19.92 -9.23 9.46
CA SER A 20 18.61 -9.50 8.87
C SER A 20 17.58 -8.54 9.44
N ALA A 21 17.50 -7.33 8.89
CA ALA A 21 16.34 -6.47 9.04
C ALA A 21 16.25 -5.50 7.87
N LEU A 22 15.33 -5.77 6.94
CA LEU A 22 14.77 -4.69 6.13
C LEU A 22 14.12 -3.69 7.09
N PRO A 23 14.43 -2.39 7.03
CA PRO A 23 13.72 -1.43 7.85
C PRO A 23 12.23 -1.56 7.54
N ALA A 24 11.42 -1.69 8.59
CA ALA A 24 9.98 -1.52 8.47
C ALA A 24 9.75 -0.18 7.76
N ALA A 25 8.94 -0.16 6.70
CA ALA A 25 8.61 1.06 6.00
C ALA A 25 8.06 2.07 7.02
N THR A 26 8.84 3.11 7.33
CA THR A 26 8.52 4.17 8.27
C THR A 26 7.68 5.28 7.63
N SER A 27 7.33 5.14 6.35
CA SER A 27 6.46 6.11 5.68
C SER A 27 5.11 6.16 6.40
N PRO A 28 4.67 7.34 6.83
CA PRO A 28 3.39 7.46 7.52
C PRO A 28 2.25 7.02 6.59
N PRO A 29 1.19 6.41 7.15
CA PRO A 29 0.11 5.87 6.33
C PRO A 29 -0.67 6.99 5.63
N PHE A 30 -1.19 6.69 4.43
CA PHE A 30 -2.12 7.59 3.75
C PHE A 30 -3.32 7.93 4.65
N GLN A 31 -3.69 9.21 4.66
CA GLN A 31 -4.83 9.70 5.43
C GLN A 31 -6.04 9.86 4.54
N ILE A 32 -7.17 9.27 4.93
CA ILE A 32 -8.44 9.40 4.20
C ILE A 32 -9.33 10.41 4.93
N THR A 33 -9.79 11.43 4.21
CA THR A 33 -10.72 12.45 4.73
C THR A 33 -11.88 12.67 3.77
N HIS A 34 -12.93 13.34 4.26
CA HIS A 34 -14.09 13.74 3.45
C HIS A 34 -14.76 12.58 2.71
N LEU A 35 -14.91 11.43 3.40
CA LEU A 35 -15.67 10.30 2.85
C LEU A 35 -17.14 10.69 2.72
N GLN A 36 -17.64 10.62 1.49
CA GLN A 36 -19.02 10.91 1.14
C GLN A 36 -19.57 9.76 0.29
N LEU A 37 -20.82 9.40 0.57
CA LEU A 37 -21.60 8.45 -0.21
C LEU A 37 -22.89 9.15 -0.63
N HIS A 38 -23.17 9.14 -1.93
CA HIS A 38 -24.39 9.69 -2.50
C HIS A 38 -25.11 8.59 -3.28
N GLU A 39 -26.25 8.17 -2.75
CA GLU A 39 -27.09 7.14 -3.35
C GLU A 39 -28.35 7.77 -3.95
N VAL A 40 -28.61 7.46 -5.21
CA VAL A 40 -29.84 7.86 -5.91
C VAL A 40 -30.71 6.62 -6.07
N GLN A 41 -31.95 6.66 -5.56
CA GLN A 41 -32.90 5.56 -5.74
C GLN A 41 -33.12 5.28 -7.23
N ASN A 42 -33.03 4.01 -7.62
CA ASN A 42 -33.07 3.54 -9.01
C ASN A 42 -32.03 4.19 -9.94
N GLY A 43 -30.96 4.77 -9.37
CA GLY A 43 -29.92 5.47 -10.10
C GLY A 43 -28.52 4.89 -9.84
N ASN A 44 -27.54 5.79 -9.79
CA ASN A 44 -26.17 5.44 -9.47
C ASN A 44 -25.84 5.79 -8.02
N THR A 45 -25.04 4.94 -7.39
CA THR A 45 -24.36 5.28 -6.15
C THR A 45 -22.97 5.81 -6.49
N THR A 46 -22.61 6.94 -5.91
CA THR A 46 -21.29 7.57 -6.06
C THR A 46 -20.63 7.65 -4.69
N PHE A 47 -19.37 7.27 -4.61
CA PHE A 47 -18.53 7.53 -3.43
C PHE A 47 -17.44 8.52 -3.80
N SER A 48 -17.02 9.33 -2.83
CA SER A 48 -15.83 10.18 -2.97
C SER A 48 -15.11 10.30 -1.64
N PHE A 49 -13.79 10.33 -1.69
CA PHE A 49 -12.94 10.65 -0.55
C PHE A 49 -11.66 11.35 -1.02
N THR A 50 -10.93 11.91 -0.07
CA THR A 50 -9.64 12.54 -0.31
C THR A 50 -8.55 11.73 0.37
N VAL A 51 -7.51 11.36 -0.38
CA VAL A 51 -6.30 10.70 0.12
C VAL A 51 -5.22 11.75 0.25
N HIS A 52 -4.57 11.79 1.40
CA HIS A 52 -3.38 12.58 1.63
C HIS A 52 -2.19 11.66 1.92
N ASP A 53 -1.11 11.85 1.18
CA ASP A 53 0.20 11.27 1.48
C ASP A 53 0.96 12.19 2.44
N PRO A 54 1.14 11.82 3.71
CA PRO A 54 1.90 12.60 4.68
C PRO A 54 3.41 12.47 4.53
N ASP A 55 3.92 11.65 3.60
CA ASP A 55 5.36 11.56 3.34
C ASP A 55 5.89 12.94 2.92
N PRO A 56 6.92 13.49 3.59
CA PRO A 56 7.41 14.84 3.32
C PRO A 56 8.00 15.01 1.91
N LEU A 57 8.40 13.93 1.24
CA LEU A 57 8.91 13.98 -0.13
C LEU A 57 7.78 14.03 -1.17
N THR A 58 6.65 13.37 -0.89
CA THR A 58 5.49 13.37 -1.78
C THR A 58 4.50 14.48 -1.43
N ASN A 59 4.05 14.54 -0.17
CA ASN A 59 3.13 15.52 0.41
C ASN A 59 1.97 15.90 -0.53
N ALA A 60 1.29 14.88 -1.06
CA ALA A 60 0.30 15.04 -2.11
C ALA A 60 -1.11 14.78 -1.58
N THR A 61 -2.09 15.37 -2.25
CA THR A 61 -3.51 15.12 -2.00
C THR A 61 -4.20 14.76 -3.30
N GLN A 62 -4.98 13.68 -3.29
CA GLN A 62 -5.77 13.25 -4.44
C GLN A 62 -7.22 13.01 -4.03
N ARG A 63 -8.15 13.44 -4.87
CA ARG A 63 -9.57 13.11 -4.71
C ARG A 63 -9.88 11.83 -5.48
N CYS A 64 -10.30 10.80 -4.77
CA CYS A 64 -10.75 9.55 -5.35
C CYS A 64 -12.28 9.58 -5.48
N THR A 65 -12.78 9.14 -6.62
CA THR A 65 -14.22 9.03 -6.85
C THR A 65 -14.52 7.74 -7.60
N GLY A 66 -15.67 7.15 -7.32
CA GLY A 66 -16.17 6.08 -8.16
C GLY A 66 -17.67 5.94 -8.08
N LYS A 67 -18.20 5.27 -9.10
CA LYS A 67 -19.63 5.18 -9.35
C LYS A 67 -20.01 3.77 -9.75
N TRP A 68 -21.15 3.30 -9.28
CA TRP A 68 -21.75 2.05 -9.71
C TRP A 68 -23.27 2.19 -9.77
N THR A 69 -23.91 1.29 -10.53
CA THR A 69 -25.37 1.20 -10.54
C THR A 69 -25.83 0.65 -9.19
N THR A 70 -26.71 1.37 -8.52
CA THR A 70 -27.20 1.01 -7.19
C THR A 70 -27.81 -0.39 -7.20
N ARG A 71 -27.49 -1.21 -6.19
CA ARG A 71 -27.94 -2.62 -6.02
C ARG A 71 -27.52 -3.59 -7.13
N THR A 72 -26.46 -3.29 -7.87
CA THR A 72 -25.81 -4.24 -8.78
C THR A 72 -24.55 -4.82 -8.16
N SER A 73 -24.11 -6.00 -8.62
CA SER A 73 -22.87 -6.67 -8.18
C SER A 73 -21.60 -6.09 -8.83
N GLY A 74 -21.70 -4.99 -9.56
CA GLY A 74 -20.57 -4.36 -10.23
C GLY A 74 -19.68 -3.57 -9.25
N TYR A 75 -18.37 -3.68 -9.42
CA TYR A 75 -17.42 -2.83 -8.71
C TYR A 75 -17.54 -1.36 -9.16
N PRO A 76 -17.29 -0.40 -8.26
CA PRO A 76 -17.25 1.00 -8.63
C PRO A 76 -16.21 1.27 -9.72
N GLN A 77 -16.60 2.01 -10.75
CA GLN A 77 -15.71 2.49 -11.79
C GLN A 77 -15.38 3.96 -11.52
N GLY A 78 -14.12 4.36 -11.71
CA GLY A 78 -13.73 5.75 -11.48
C GLY A 78 -12.23 6.01 -11.53
N SER A 79 -11.85 7.21 -11.11
CA SER A 79 -10.47 7.63 -10.96
C SER A 79 -10.07 7.44 -9.49
N TYR A 80 -9.24 6.43 -9.26
CA TYR A 80 -8.61 6.12 -7.98
C TYR A 80 -7.10 6.01 -8.21
#